data_AF-A0A7Y5WXR9-F1
#
_entry.id   AF-A0A7Y5WXR9-F1
#
_cell.length_a   1.000
_cell.length_b   1.000
_cell.length_c   1.000
_cell.angle_alpha   90.00
_cell.angle_beta   90.00
_cell.angle_gamma   90.00
#
_symmetry.space_group_name_H-M   'P 1'
#
loop_
_entity.id
_entity.type
_entity.pdbx_description
1 polymer ?
#
loop_
_entity_poly.entity_id
_entity_poly.type
_entity_poly.pdbx_seq_one_letter_code
_entity_poly.pdbx_strand_id
1 'polypeptide(L)'
;MARSVFREVNERIRALAERWGDVEERDFLCECGRRDCREAVSLTVDEYDIVRAEGAGRFLVAARHAAERAENVIVRNGRFCVVQPRSKS
;
A
#
# COMPACT_ATOMS: atom_id res chain seq x y z
N MET A 1 -4.89 -7.01 -13.89
CA MET A 1 -5.80 -7.52 -12.85
C MET A 1 -5.13 -7.84 -11.50
N ALA A 2 -3.82 -8.12 -11.39
CA ALA A 2 -3.21 -8.51 -10.10
C ALA A 2 -3.24 -7.46 -8.98
N ARG A 3 -3.13 -6.17 -9.30
CA ARG A 3 -3.13 -5.07 -8.31
C ARG A 3 -4.40 -5.01 -7.44
N SER A 4 -5.54 -5.48 -7.96
CA SER A 4 -6.81 -5.51 -7.23
C SER A 4 -6.82 -6.55 -6.10
N VAL A 5 -6.09 -7.65 -6.28
CA VAL A 5 -6.07 -8.77 -5.32
C VAL A 5 -5.24 -8.39 -4.08
N PHE A 6 -4.07 -7.77 -4.26
CA PHE A 6 -3.24 -7.33 -3.14
C PHE A 6 -3.96 -6.32 -2.25
N ARG A 7 -4.71 -5.40 -2.87
CA ARG A 7 -5.56 -4.48 -2.11
C ARG A 7 -6.59 -5.22 -1.27
N GLU A 8 -7.30 -6.17 -1.84
CA GLU A 8 -8.33 -6.92 -1.10
C GLU A 8 -7.73 -7.64 0.11
N VAL A 9 -6.52 -8.19 -0.02
CA VAL A 9 -5.79 -8.80 1.10
C VAL A 9 -5.43 -7.74 2.15
N ASN A 10 -4.92 -6.58 1.73
CA ASN A 10 -4.59 -5.49 2.64
C ASN A 10 -5.79 -4.96 3.41
N GLU A 11 -6.94 -4.80 2.75
CA GLU A 11 -8.19 -4.39 3.42
C GLU A 11 -8.66 -5.43 4.46
N ARG A 12 -8.43 -6.72 4.20
CA ARG A 12 -8.72 -7.76 5.20
C ARG A 12 -7.76 -7.71 6.39
N ILE A 13 -6.47 -7.47 6.14
CA ILE A 13 -5.46 -7.29 7.21
C ILE A 13 -5.83 -6.10 8.08
N ARG A 14 -6.13 -4.96 7.45
CA ARG A 14 -6.63 -3.74 8.11
C ARG A 14 -7.84 -4.04 8.99
N ALA A 15 -8.88 -4.64 8.43
CA ALA A 15 -10.12 -4.92 9.15
C ALA A 15 -9.93 -5.89 10.33
N LEU A 16 -8.99 -6.84 10.24
CA LEU A 16 -8.65 -7.73 11.36
C LEU A 16 -7.88 -6.99 12.46
N ALA A 17 -6.90 -6.17 12.09
CA ALA A 17 -6.12 -5.38 13.03
C ALA A 17 -7.00 -4.36 13.80
N GLU A 18 -7.91 -3.67 13.10
CA GLU A 18 -8.89 -2.77 13.72
C GLU A 18 -9.78 -3.51 14.75
N ARG A 19 -10.27 -4.71 14.41
CA ARG A 19 -11.12 -5.50 15.31
C ARG A 19 -10.42 -5.92 16.59
N TRP A 20 -9.10 -6.09 16.55
CA TRP A 20 -8.30 -6.48 17.72
C TRP A 20 -7.74 -5.29 18.50
N GLY A 21 -8.00 -4.05 18.06
CA GLY A 21 -7.48 -2.84 18.71
C GLY A 21 -5.95 -2.76 18.62
N ASP A 22 -5.41 -3.28 17.51
CA ASP A 22 -4.00 -3.52 17.33
C ASP A 22 -3.29 -2.27 16.82
N VAL A 23 -2.41 -1.72 17.65
CA VAL A 23 -1.61 -0.51 17.32
C VAL A 23 -0.22 -0.86 16.78
N GLU A 24 0.15 -2.14 16.81
CA GLU A 24 1.45 -2.61 16.35
C GLU A 24 1.53 -2.67 14.83
N GLU A 25 2.75 -2.75 14.31
CA GLU A 25 2.97 -2.94 12.88
C GLU A 25 2.45 -4.30 12.40
N ARG A 26 1.89 -4.29 11.18
CA ARG A 26 1.40 -5.46 10.46
C ARG A 26 1.96 -5.44 9.04
N ASP A 27 2.12 -6.63 8.49
CA ASP A 27 2.68 -6.82 7.16
C ASP A 27 1.58 -6.65 6.10
N PHE A 28 1.63 -5.53 5.39
CA PHE A 28 0.78 -5.26 4.23
C PHE A 28 1.52 -5.60 2.93
N LEU A 29 0.80 -6.08 1.93
CA LEU A 29 1.37 -6.47 0.65
C LEU A 29 1.62 -5.26 -0.27
N CYS A 30 2.75 -5.26 -0.95
CA CYS A 30 3.11 -4.27 -1.96
C CYS A 30 2.19 -4.34 -3.19
N GLU A 31 1.62 -3.20 -3.57
CA GLU A 31 0.67 -3.02 -4.69
C GLU A 31 1.34 -2.47 -5.96
N CYS A 32 2.64 -2.72 -6.16
CA CYS A 32 3.42 -2.19 -7.29
C CYS A 32 2.91 -2.66 -8.68
N GLY A 33 1.98 -3.61 -8.73
CA GLY A 33 1.32 -4.09 -9.94
C GLY A 33 2.04 -5.25 -10.64
N ARG A 34 3.19 -5.71 -10.14
CA ARG A 34 3.81 -6.96 -10.57
C ARG A 34 2.96 -8.14 -10.10
N ARG A 35 2.79 -9.15 -10.96
CA ARG A 35 1.89 -10.29 -10.69
C ARG A 35 2.40 -11.21 -9.59
N ASP A 36 3.71 -11.26 -9.43
CA ASP A 36 4.49 -12.12 -8.55
C ASP A 36 5.10 -11.35 -7.37
N CYS A 37 4.67 -10.09 -7.15
CA CYS A 37 5.12 -9.33 -5.99
C CYS A 37 4.63 -10.01 -4.71
N ARG A 38 5.56 -10.40 -3.84
CA ARG A 38 5.28 -10.94 -2.50
C ARG A 38 5.96 -10.13 -1.40
N GLU A 39 6.45 -8.94 -1.75
CA GLU A 39 7.08 -8.04 -0.80
C GLU A 39 6.02 -7.53 0.18
N ALA A 40 6.23 -7.81 1.46
CA ALA A 40 5.47 -7.24 2.54
C ALA A 40 6.13 -5.94 3.01
N VAL A 41 5.32 -5.02 3.52
CA VAL A 41 5.77 -3.77 4.12
C VAL A 41 5.07 -3.65 5.46
N SER A 42 5.88 -3.48 6.51
CA SER A 42 5.37 -3.31 7.87
C SER A 42 4.85 -1.88 8.04
N LEU A 43 3.55 -1.75 8.34
CA LEU A 43 2.84 -0.50 8.60
C LEU A 43 1.92 -0.68 9.81
N THR A 44 1.65 0.40 10.52
CA THR A 44 0.47 0.43 11.40
C THR A 44 -0.82 0.57 10.58
N VAL A 45 -1.97 0.30 11.21
CA VAL A 45 -3.28 0.55 10.59
C VAL A 45 -3.43 2.01 10.20
N ASP A 46 -3.03 2.94 11.06
CA ASP A 46 -3.11 4.38 10.79
C ASP A 46 -2.27 4.78 9.56
N GLU A 47 -1.08 4.20 9.41
CA GLU A 47 -0.24 4.45 8.24
C GLU A 47 -0.88 3.92 6.97
N TYR A 48 -1.49 2.73 7.03
CA TYR A 48 -2.24 2.18 5.90
C TYR A 48 -3.47 3.04 5.57
N ASP A 49 -4.16 3.59 6.56
CA ASP A 49 -5.30 4.47 6.38
C ASP A 49 -4.91 5.79 5.71
N ILE A 50 -3.73 6.33 6.02
CA ILE A 50 -3.16 7.48 5.30
C ILE A 50 -2.93 7.15 3.82
N VAL A 51 -2.45 5.95 3.50
CA VAL A 51 -2.36 5.48 2.11
C VAL A 51 -3.74 5.52 1.44
N ARG A 52 -4.80 5.24 2.20
CA ARG A 52 -6.20 5.15 1.72
C ARG A 52 -7.01 6.44 1.83
N ALA A 53 -6.48 7.50 2.41
CA ALA A 53 -7.25 8.72 2.72
C ALA A 53 -7.96 9.35 1.49
N GLU A 54 -7.37 9.31 0.29
CA GLU A 54 -8.01 9.79 -0.96
C GLU A 54 -8.67 8.67 -1.77
N GLY A 55 -9.03 7.58 -1.10
CA GLY A 55 -9.75 6.44 -1.66
C GLY A 55 -8.92 5.48 -2.50
N ALA A 56 -9.65 4.75 -3.35
CA ALA A 56 -9.18 3.62 -4.14
C ALA A 56 -8.14 3.98 -5.22
N GLY A 57 -7.74 5.24 -5.38
CA GLY A 57 -6.76 5.66 -6.37
C GLY A 57 -5.32 5.34 -5.97
N ARG A 58 -5.00 5.34 -4.67
CA ARG A 58 -3.62 5.23 -4.18
C ARG A 58 -3.14 3.78 -4.06
N PHE A 59 -1.83 3.59 -4.08
CA PHE A 59 -1.19 2.28 -3.91
C PHE A 59 -0.07 2.33 -2.89
N LEU A 60 -0.03 1.33 -2.01
CA LEU A 60 1.10 1.06 -1.14
C LEU A 60 2.20 0.37 -1.96
N VAL A 61 3.40 0.93 -2.01
CA VAL A 61 4.51 0.36 -2.78
C VAL A 61 5.75 0.30 -1.89
N ALA A 62 6.42 -0.84 -1.82
CA ALA A 62 7.68 -0.97 -1.10
C ALA A 62 8.71 0.05 -1.62
N ALA A 63 9.50 0.65 -0.72
CA ALA A 63 10.41 1.76 -1.08
C ALA A 63 11.38 1.39 -2.23
N ARG A 64 11.82 0.13 -2.27
CA ARG A 64 12.68 -0.43 -3.33
C ARG A 64 11.99 -0.51 -4.69
N HIS A 65 10.69 -0.77 -4.73
CA HIS A 65 9.92 -0.91 -5.98
C HIS A 65 9.41 0.43 -6.50
N ALA A 66 9.36 1.45 -5.66
CA ALA A 66 8.90 2.77 -6.05
C ALA A 66 9.87 3.50 -7.01
N ALA A 67 11.15 3.11 -7.07
CA ALA A 67 12.11 3.69 -8.01
C ALA A 67 11.66 3.56 -9.47
N GLU A 68 10.98 2.47 -9.81
CA GLU A 68 10.40 2.24 -11.15
C GLU A 68 9.14 3.07 -11.43
N ARG A 69 8.57 3.72 -10.42
CA ARG A 69 7.34 4.52 -10.49
C ARG A 69 7.52 5.94 -9.95
N ALA A 70 8.77 6.43 -9.90
CA ALA A 70 9.17 7.64 -9.18
C ALA A 70 8.35 8.90 -9.56
N GLU A 71 7.95 9.02 -10.83
CA GLU A 71 7.14 10.12 -11.38
C GLU A 71 5.73 10.25 -10.78
N ASN A 72 5.24 9.26 -10.03
CA ASN A 72 3.88 9.19 -9.49
C ASN A 72 3.85 9.01 -7.96
N VAL A 73 5.00 9.16 -7.29
CA VAL A 73 5.13 9.00 -5.83
C VAL A 73 4.73 10.31 -5.15
N ILE A 74 3.72 10.24 -4.28
CA ILE A 74 3.23 11.41 -3.51
C ILE A 74 3.71 11.39 -2.04
N VAL A 75 4.07 10.22 -1.52
CA VAL A 75 4.70 10.06 -0.20
C VAL A 75 5.83 9.07 -0.35
N ARG A 76 6.98 9.36 0.25
CA ARG A 76 8.14 8.47 0.30
C ARG A 76 8.79 8.53 1.67
N ASN A 77 8.98 7.38 2.28
CA ASN A 77 9.83 7.21 3.45
C ASN A 77 10.78 6.01 3.23
N GLY A 78 11.56 5.66 4.25
CA GLY A 78 12.52 4.55 4.17
C GLY A 78 11.89 3.15 4.07
N ARG A 79 10.61 2.99 4.43
CA ARG A 79 9.88 1.71 4.45
C ARG A 79 9.00 1.54 3.21
N PHE A 80 8.21 2.55 2.85
CA PHE A 80 7.26 2.51 1.75
C PHE A 80 7.09 3.84 1.04
N CYS A 81 6.39 3.76 -0.09
CA CYS A 81 5.92 4.87 -0.89
C CYS A 81 4.41 4.75 -1.11
N VAL A 82 3.76 5.91 -1.24
CA VAL A 82 2.39 6.00 -1.73
C VAL A 82 2.43 6.51 -3.16
N VAL A 83 1.85 5.75 -4.07
CA VAL A 83 1.77 6.09 -5.49
C VAL A 83 0.34 6.46 -5.85
N GLN A 84 0.18 7.60 -6.54
CA GLN A 84 -1.09 7.97 -7.16
C GLN A 84 -0.95 7.85 -8.69
N PRO A 85 -1.68 6.92 -9.34
CA PRO A 85 -1.64 6.80 -10.79
C PRO A 85 -2.19 8.09 -11.41
N ARG A 86 -1.55 8.58 -12.47
CA ARG A 86 -2.12 9.70 -13.23
C ARG A 86 -3.50 9.31 -13.73
N SER A 87 -4.50 10.11 -13.37
CA SER A 87 -5.76 10.14 -14.11
C SER A 87 -5.40 10.48 -15.55
N LYS A 88 -5.66 9.55 -16.49
CA LYS A 88 -5.60 9.87 -17.91
C LYS A 88 -6.66 10.95 -18.14
N SER A 89 -6.23 12.17 -18.46
CA SER A 89 -7.10 13.15 -19.12
C SER A 89 -7.01 12.97 -20.62
#